data_AF-A0A937VXU5-F1
#
_entry.id   AF-A0A937VXU5-F1
#
_cell.length_a   1.000
_cell.length_b   1.000
_cell.length_c   1.000
_cell.angle_alpha   90.00
_cell.angle_beta   90.00
_cell.angle_gamma   90.00
#
_symmetry.space_group_name_H-M   'P 1'
#
loop_
_entity.id
_entity.type
_entity.pdbx_description
1 polymer ?
#
loop_
_entity_poly.entity_id
_entity_poly.type
_entity_poly.pdbx_seq_one_letter_code
_entity_poly.pdbx_strand_id
1 'polypeptide(L)'
;MLMQNGSISKNNRACMRMRNSFFSFLRFICASFFIISSLQSEVIHSSSGLHSKQYTPPSTSVVSKPTIMLDAGHGGRDEGTKVHTFKEKKITLATALYTKRFLEQMGYRVILTRGKDTEMSLPRRVALANKTRSAIFVSIHFNASKNTEAKGVEIFYYDSKDADRAKSSRKLANYILHHVIDQTEASSRGVKIGNFHVIRETQMPAVLLEGGFVTNTYECAKLRKKEYLETIAKGLALGIDKYLKS
;
A
#
# COMPACT_ATOMS: atom_id res chain seq x y z
N MET A 1 -10.68 16.04 13.35
CA MET A 1 -11.13 15.69 14.71
C MET A 1 -10.19 14.60 15.23
N LEU A 2 -9.29 14.93 16.15
CA LEU A 2 -8.45 13.94 16.82
C LEU A 2 -9.36 13.13 17.76
N MET A 3 -9.35 11.80 17.67
CA MET A 3 -10.10 10.96 18.61
C MET A 3 -9.47 11.11 20.01
N GLN A 4 -10.29 11.52 20.98
CA GLN A 4 -9.88 11.71 22.36
C GLN A 4 -9.57 10.37 23.04
N ASN A 5 -8.67 10.40 24.02
CA ASN A 5 -8.38 9.26 24.90
C ASN A 5 -9.65 8.79 25.61
N GLY A 6 -10.05 7.54 25.36
CA GLY A 6 -11.10 6.85 26.10
C GLY A 6 -10.57 5.54 26.68
N SER A 7 -10.26 5.53 27.98
CA SER A 7 -9.92 4.30 28.70
C SER A 7 -11.14 3.39 28.80
N ILE A 8 -11.13 2.26 28.10
CA ILE A 8 -12.22 1.26 28.15
C ILE A 8 -11.93 0.21 29.22
N SER A 9 -12.99 -0.13 29.98
CA SER A 9 -12.98 -0.99 31.15
C SER A 9 -12.49 -2.42 30.89
N LYS A 10 -11.94 -3.05 31.93
CA LYS A 10 -11.58 -4.47 31.95
C LYS A 10 -12.85 -5.33 32.09
N ASN A 11 -13.30 -5.96 31.02
CA ASN A 11 -13.87 -7.32 31.05
C ASN A 11 -14.16 -7.84 29.63
N ASN A 12 -13.41 -8.88 29.22
CA ASN A 12 -13.91 -10.01 28.41
C ASN A 12 -12.77 -11.02 28.19
N ARG A 13 -12.91 -12.23 28.74
CA ARG A 13 -11.89 -13.30 28.65
C ARG A 13 -12.16 -14.18 27.43
N ALA A 14 -11.61 -13.83 26.27
CA ALA A 14 -11.58 -14.71 25.10
C ALA A 14 -10.43 -14.35 24.13
N CYS A 15 -9.19 -14.28 24.61
CA CYS A 15 -8.03 -14.00 23.76
C CYS A 15 -6.76 -14.71 24.25
N MET A 16 -6.69 -16.04 24.12
CA MET A 16 -5.41 -16.73 24.29
C MET A 16 -5.31 -18.09 23.58
N ARG A 17 -4.12 -18.28 22.96
CA ARG A 17 -3.38 -19.54 22.79
C ARG A 17 -3.86 -20.59 21.78
N MET A 18 -3.19 -20.63 20.63
CA MET A 18 -2.76 -21.88 19.95
C MET A 18 -1.32 -21.72 19.44
N ARG A 19 -0.55 -22.82 19.36
CA ARG A 19 0.89 -22.85 19.00
C ARG A 19 1.12 -23.74 17.77
N ASN A 20 2.04 -23.28 16.92
CA ASN A 20 2.90 -23.92 15.91
C ASN A 20 2.65 -25.37 15.42
N SER A 21 2.73 -25.55 14.09
CA SER A 21 3.55 -26.58 13.41
C SER A 21 3.89 -26.04 11.99
N PHE A 22 5.16 -25.77 11.63
CA PHE A 22 6.14 -26.66 10.96
C PHE A 22 5.70 -27.26 9.61
N PHE A 23 6.27 -26.81 8.48
CA PHE A 23 7.31 -27.55 7.71
C PHE A 23 7.94 -26.70 6.57
N SER A 24 8.78 -27.31 5.71
CA SER A 24 9.94 -26.71 5.02
C SER A 24 10.02 -27.00 3.50
N PHE A 25 11.09 -26.50 2.86
CA PHE A 25 11.55 -26.70 1.46
C PHE A 25 10.74 -25.94 0.37
N LEU A 26 11.33 -25.58 -0.78
CA LEU A 26 12.55 -26.06 -1.45
C LEU A 26 13.34 -24.91 -2.13
N ARG A 27 14.67 -25.07 -2.28
CA ARG A 27 15.54 -24.21 -3.10
C ARG A 27 15.48 -24.63 -4.57
N PHE A 28 15.57 -23.67 -5.50
CA PHE A 28 16.19 -23.93 -6.81
C PHE A 28 17.18 -22.83 -7.16
N ILE A 29 18.39 -23.28 -7.55
CA ILE A 29 19.45 -22.47 -8.12
C ILE A 29 19.47 -22.82 -9.61
N CYS A 30 19.59 -21.83 -10.49
CA CYS A 30 20.13 -22.07 -11.82
C CYS A 30 20.90 -20.83 -12.26
N ALA A 31 22.21 -21.00 -12.48
CA ALA A 31 23.09 -19.97 -13.00
C ALA A 31 23.53 -20.41 -14.40
N SER A 32 23.39 -19.52 -15.38
CA SER A 32 23.89 -19.70 -16.73
C SER A 32 24.99 -18.67 -17.00
N PHE A 33 26.20 -19.18 -17.22
CA PHE A 33 27.37 -18.37 -17.55
C PHE A 33 27.24 -17.80 -18.97
N PHE A 34 27.49 -16.50 -19.13
CA PHE A 34 27.77 -15.91 -20.44
C PHE A 34 29.27 -16.06 -20.74
N ILE A 35 29.59 -16.80 -21.81
CA ILE A 35 30.93 -16.78 -22.40
C ILE A 35 30.97 -15.64 -23.41
N ILE A 36 31.90 -14.70 -23.23
CA ILE A 36 32.24 -13.68 -24.22
C ILE A 36 33.58 -14.08 -24.83
N SER A 37 33.60 -14.40 -26.12
CA SER A 37 34.83 -14.49 -26.91
C SER A 37 34.89 -13.32 -27.89
N SER A 38 35.99 -12.59 -27.85
CA SER A 38 36.28 -11.49 -28.77
C SER A 38 36.91 -12.01 -30.06
N LEU A 39 36.49 -11.47 -31.21
CA LEU A 39 37.28 -11.47 -32.43
C LEU A 39 37.19 -10.09 -33.11
N GLN A 40 38.33 -9.41 -33.14
CA GLN A 40 38.72 -8.49 -34.22
C GLN A 40 39.08 -9.37 -35.44
N SER A 41 39.13 -8.95 -36.70
CA SER A 41 38.98 -7.64 -37.36
C SER A 41 38.16 -7.88 -38.68
N GLU A 42 38.03 -7.07 -39.73
CA GLU A 42 38.73 -5.88 -40.27
C GLU A 42 37.72 -4.88 -40.89
N VAL A 43 38.24 -3.83 -41.55
CA VAL A 43 37.45 -2.91 -42.39
C VAL A 43 38.07 -2.88 -43.79
N ILE A 44 37.30 -3.29 -44.80
CA ILE A 44 37.65 -3.07 -46.22
C ILE A 44 36.81 -1.90 -46.74
N HIS A 45 37.49 -0.84 -47.16
CA HIS A 45 36.87 0.33 -47.77
C HIS A 45 36.55 0.04 -49.25
N SER A 46 35.28 0.17 -49.65
CA SER A 46 34.89 0.29 -51.05
C SER A 46 33.79 1.34 -51.20
N SER A 47 34.02 2.34 -52.04
CA SER A 47 33.16 3.49 -52.21
C SER A 47 32.18 3.30 -53.36
N SER A 48 30.91 3.04 -53.04
CA SER A 48 29.78 3.18 -53.98
C SER A 48 28.60 3.83 -53.27
N GLY A 49 28.19 5.01 -53.74
CA GLY A 49 27.16 5.81 -53.08
C GLY A 49 25.77 5.18 -53.18
N LEU A 50 25.23 4.74 -52.04
CA LEU A 50 23.81 4.52 -51.82
C LEU A 50 23.42 5.27 -50.54
N HIS A 51 22.37 6.09 -50.60
CA HIS A 51 21.82 6.74 -49.42
C HIS A 51 21.23 5.70 -48.46
N SER A 52 22.03 5.27 -47.49
CA SER A 52 21.52 4.51 -46.35
C SER A 52 20.61 5.40 -45.53
N LYS A 53 19.29 5.20 -45.67
CA LYS A 53 18.34 5.63 -44.63
C LYS A 53 18.80 4.97 -43.34
N GLN A 54 19.31 5.76 -42.39
CA GLN A 54 19.64 5.26 -41.06
C GLN A 54 18.37 4.67 -40.46
N TYR A 55 18.34 3.35 -40.30
CA TYR A 55 17.30 2.68 -39.54
C TYR A 55 17.57 2.96 -38.07
N THR A 56 17.03 4.06 -37.56
CA THR A 56 16.88 4.24 -36.11
C THR A 56 15.80 3.28 -35.64
N PRO A 57 16.10 2.24 -34.85
CA PRO A 57 15.06 1.45 -34.23
C PRO A 57 14.18 2.38 -33.39
N PRO A 58 12.85 2.19 -33.36
CA PRO A 58 11.98 3.05 -32.59
C PRO A 58 12.43 3.03 -31.13
N SER A 59 12.80 4.19 -30.59
CA SER A 59 13.14 4.32 -29.18
C SER A 59 11.90 4.00 -28.38
N THR A 60 11.81 2.78 -27.85
CA THR A 60 10.83 2.39 -26.86
C THR A 60 11.14 3.17 -25.59
N SER A 61 10.60 4.38 -25.51
CA SER A 61 10.60 5.16 -24.28
C SER A 61 9.87 4.33 -23.23
N VAL A 62 10.65 3.70 -22.36
CA VAL A 62 10.12 2.90 -21.25
C VAL A 62 9.43 3.89 -20.32
N VAL A 63 8.13 4.10 -20.53
CA VAL A 63 7.30 5.00 -19.73
C VAL A 63 7.34 4.47 -18.30
N SER A 64 8.16 5.12 -17.47
CA SER A 64 8.40 4.69 -16.10
C SER A 64 7.08 4.69 -15.33
N LYS A 65 6.72 3.55 -14.73
CA LYS A 65 5.46 3.45 -13.98
C LYS A 65 5.37 4.53 -12.89
N PRO A 66 4.17 5.07 -12.63
CA PRO A 66 3.99 6.13 -11.64
C PRO A 66 4.47 5.72 -10.24
N THR A 67 4.95 6.70 -9.48
CA THR A 67 5.34 6.47 -8.08
C THR A 67 4.12 6.46 -7.17
N ILE A 68 4.02 5.45 -6.31
CA ILE A 68 2.97 5.30 -5.29
C ILE A 68 3.54 5.66 -3.92
N MET A 69 2.83 6.47 -3.14
CA MET A 69 3.12 6.65 -1.70
C MET A 69 2.18 5.79 -0.87
N LEU A 70 2.73 4.90 -0.04
CA LEU A 70 1.98 4.21 1.02
C LEU A 70 2.35 4.80 2.38
N ASP A 71 1.34 5.12 3.16
CA ASP A 71 1.49 5.67 4.50
C ASP A 71 1.05 4.65 5.57
N ALA A 72 2.02 4.12 6.31
CA ALA A 72 1.74 3.22 7.43
C ALA A 72 1.36 4.06 8.66
N GLY A 73 0.07 4.10 9.00
CA GLY A 73 -0.47 4.88 10.12
C GLY A 73 0.29 4.65 11.43
N HIS A 74 0.34 5.67 12.29
CA HIS A 74 1.03 5.65 13.60
C HIS A 74 2.54 5.36 13.52
N GLY A 75 3.19 4.95 14.62
CA GLY A 75 4.60 4.56 14.67
C GLY A 75 5.40 5.23 15.79
N GLY A 76 6.46 4.56 16.28
CA GLY A 76 7.28 5.06 17.38
C GLY A 76 6.50 5.11 18.69
N ARG A 77 6.38 6.28 19.32
CA ARG A 77 5.58 6.45 20.55
C ARG A 77 4.08 6.37 20.31
N ASP A 78 3.62 6.73 19.12
CA ASP A 78 2.24 6.58 18.71
C ASP A 78 1.94 5.10 18.40
N GLU A 79 1.25 4.42 19.31
CA GLU A 79 0.89 3.00 19.15
C GLU A 79 -0.33 2.79 18.23
N GLY A 80 -1.04 3.87 17.89
CA GLY A 80 -2.42 3.83 17.42
C GLY A 80 -3.35 3.16 18.43
N THR A 81 -4.42 2.55 17.95
CA THR A 81 -5.34 1.83 18.84
C THR A 81 -4.65 0.65 19.53
N LYS A 82 -4.85 0.56 20.84
CA LYS A 82 -4.25 -0.44 21.72
C LYS A 82 -5.30 -1.31 22.40
N VAL A 83 -5.30 -2.60 22.07
CA VAL A 83 -6.18 -3.60 22.69
C VAL A 83 -5.32 -4.70 23.32
N HIS A 84 -5.10 -4.62 24.62
CA HIS A 84 -4.12 -5.42 25.37
C HIS A 84 -2.70 -5.31 24.76
N THR A 85 -2.20 -6.39 24.14
CA THR A 85 -0.90 -6.47 23.46
C THR A 85 -0.95 -6.06 21.99
N PHE A 86 -2.16 -5.88 21.43
CA PHE A 86 -2.37 -5.39 20.09
C PHE A 86 -1.97 -3.91 20.01
N LYS A 87 -1.29 -3.54 18.92
CA LYS A 87 -0.90 -2.15 18.62
C LYS A 87 -1.12 -1.94 17.13
N GLU A 88 -2.05 -1.07 16.77
CA GLU A 88 -2.40 -0.76 15.39
C GLU A 88 -1.16 -0.47 14.53
N LYS A 89 -0.19 0.31 15.06
CA LYS A 89 1.06 0.65 14.37
C LYS A 89 1.88 -0.53 13.81
N LYS A 90 1.69 -1.74 14.35
CA LYS A 90 2.36 -2.97 13.87
C LYS A 90 1.70 -3.52 12.62
N ILE A 91 0.36 -3.55 12.59
CA ILE A 91 -0.37 -4.11 11.45
C ILE A 91 -0.45 -3.12 10.29
N THR A 92 -0.53 -1.81 10.55
CA THR A 92 -0.40 -0.78 9.49
C THR A 92 0.94 -0.87 8.78
N LEU A 93 2.03 -1.09 9.53
CA LEU A 93 3.37 -1.32 8.95
C LEU A 93 3.44 -2.62 8.15
N ALA A 94 2.92 -3.73 8.70
CA ALA A 94 2.96 -5.02 8.03
C ALA A 94 2.17 -4.99 6.71
N THR A 95 0.93 -4.50 6.72
CA THR A 95 0.10 -4.34 5.52
C THR A 95 0.76 -3.41 4.50
N ALA A 96 1.33 -2.27 4.91
CA ALA A 96 2.05 -1.37 4.00
C ALA A 96 3.28 -2.04 3.33
N LEU A 97 4.05 -2.84 4.08
CA LEU A 97 5.18 -3.61 3.55
C LEU A 97 4.73 -4.70 2.57
N TYR A 98 3.63 -5.41 2.87
CA TYR A 98 3.06 -6.41 1.96
C TYR A 98 2.48 -5.76 0.69
N THR A 99 1.78 -4.64 0.80
CA THR A 99 1.24 -3.91 -0.36
C THR A 99 2.36 -3.37 -1.23
N LYS A 100 3.44 -2.84 -0.61
CA LYS A 100 4.67 -2.47 -1.33
C LYS A 100 5.24 -3.64 -2.12
N ARG A 101 5.43 -4.82 -1.50
CA ARG A 101 5.95 -6.01 -2.19
C ARG A 101 5.10 -6.38 -3.42
N PHE A 102 3.77 -6.41 -3.29
CA PHE A 102 2.89 -6.74 -4.41
C PHE A 102 2.92 -5.69 -5.53
N LEU A 103 2.94 -4.39 -5.19
CA LEU A 103 3.04 -3.30 -6.17
C LEU A 103 4.41 -3.27 -6.87
N GLU A 104 5.50 -3.58 -6.18
CA GLU A 104 6.83 -3.68 -6.78
C GLU A 104 6.96 -4.90 -7.70
N GLN A 105 6.32 -6.02 -7.36
CA GLN A 105 6.17 -7.17 -8.27
C GLN A 105 5.34 -6.81 -9.52
N MET A 106 4.40 -5.86 -9.40
CA MET A 106 3.69 -5.26 -10.54
C MET A 106 4.50 -4.17 -11.26
N GLY A 107 5.74 -3.90 -10.85
CA GLY A 107 6.67 -2.95 -11.48
C GLY A 107 6.47 -1.47 -11.11
N TYR A 108 5.67 -1.14 -10.08
CA TYR A 108 5.53 0.24 -9.63
C TYR A 108 6.68 0.66 -8.70
N ARG A 109 7.09 1.92 -8.75
CA ARG A 109 7.97 2.50 -7.72
C ARG A 109 7.16 2.83 -6.48
N VAL A 110 7.46 2.21 -5.34
CA VAL A 110 6.71 2.42 -4.08
C VAL A 110 7.59 3.06 -3.02
N ILE A 111 7.16 4.23 -2.53
CA ILE A 111 7.77 4.91 -1.38
C ILE A 111 6.88 4.68 -0.16
N LEU A 112 7.50 4.39 0.98
CA LEU A 112 6.81 4.33 2.27
C LEU A 112 7.07 5.62 3.05
N THR A 113 6.08 6.10 3.79
CA THR A 113 6.31 7.14 4.80
C THR A 113 7.25 6.64 5.91
N ARG A 114 7.06 5.39 6.35
CA ARG A 114 7.99 4.65 7.22
C ARG A 114 8.12 3.18 6.82
N GLY A 115 9.35 2.68 6.78
CA GLY A 115 9.66 1.25 6.56
C GLY A 115 9.92 0.45 7.83
N LYS A 116 9.84 1.07 9.01
CA LYS A 116 10.07 0.46 10.33
C LYS A 116 9.19 1.12 11.41
N ASP A 117 9.31 0.67 12.66
CA ASP A 117 8.62 1.27 13.81
C ASP A 117 9.31 2.57 14.24
N THR A 118 9.11 3.63 13.46
CA THR A 118 9.59 4.98 13.72
C THR A 118 8.44 5.96 13.78
N GLU A 119 8.57 6.96 14.66
CA GLU A 119 7.65 8.08 14.75
C GLU A 119 7.68 8.94 13.48
N MET A 120 6.50 9.38 13.05
CA MET A 120 6.36 10.29 11.93
C MET A 120 5.11 11.15 12.09
N SER A 121 5.31 12.46 12.24
CA SER A 121 4.23 13.42 12.38
C SER A 121 3.40 13.55 11.10
N LEU A 122 2.13 13.93 11.23
CA LEU A 122 1.23 14.09 10.09
C LEU A 122 1.76 15.09 9.04
N PRO A 123 2.33 16.26 9.41
CA PRO A 123 2.94 17.17 8.43
C PRO A 123 4.15 16.56 7.72
N ARG A 124 4.94 15.70 8.38
CA ARG A 124 6.10 15.04 7.75
C ARG A 124 5.67 14.01 6.70
N ARG A 125 4.55 13.30 6.92
CA ARG A 125 3.96 12.37 5.94
C ARG A 125 3.51 13.12 4.69
N VAL A 126 2.78 14.22 4.87
CA VAL A 126 2.32 15.11 3.80
C VAL A 126 3.49 15.73 3.03
N ALA A 127 4.47 16.30 3.74
CA ALA A 127 5.64 16.93 3.12
C ALA A 127 6.45 15.94 2.27
N LEU A 128 6.59 14.69 2.73
CA LEU A 128 7.23 13.64 1.95
C LEU A 128 6.43 13.31 0.68
N ALA A 129 5.12 13.06 0.80
CA ALA A 129 4.25 12.73 -0.34
C ALA A 129 4.24 13.84 -1.41
N ASN A 130 4.13 15.09 -1.00
CA ASN A 130 4.15 16.25 -1.89
C ASN A 130 5.55 16.42 -2.54
N LYS A 131 6.64 16.23 -1.78
CA LYS A 131 8.02 16.31 -2.31
C LYS A 131 8.34 15.22 -3.34
N THR A 132 7.81 14.00 -3.18
CA THR A 132 8.11 12.89 -4.11
C THR A 132 7.30 12.90 -5.39
N ARG A 133 6.34 13.84 -5.54
CA ARG A 133 5.40 13.91 -6.68
C ARG A 133 4.77 12.55 -7.00
N SER A 134 4.36 11.82 -5.96
CA SER A 134 3.69 10.53 -6.11
C SER A 134 2.34 10.71 -6.80
N ALA A 135 1.99 9.80 -7.71
CA ALA A 135 0.74 9.86 -8.47
C ALA A 135 -0.50 9.61 -7.59
N ILE A 136 -0.33 8.86 -6.50
CA ILE A 136 -1.36 8.62 -5.47
C ILE A 136 -0.74 8.54 -4.07
N PHE A 137 -1.58 8.76 -3.06
CA PHE A 137 -1.27 8.55 -1.65
C PHE A 137 -2.32 7.62 -1.00
N VAL A 138 -1.86 6.57 -0.33
CA VAL A 138 -2.73 5.59 0.36
C VAL A 138 -2.26 5.42 1.80
N SER A 139 -3.02 5.97 2.76
CA SER A 139 -2.81 5.74 4.18
C SER A 139 -3.53 4.48 4.64
N ILE A 140 -2.88 3.71 5.51
CA ILE A 140 -3.35 2.40 5.98
C ILE A 140 -3.47 2.46 7.50
N HIS A 141 -4.71 2.29 7.97
CA HIS A 141 -5.16 2.33 9.37
C HIS A 141 -6.10 1.15 9.67
N PHE A 142 -6.38 0.92 10.96
CA PHE A 142 -7.37 -0.07 11.40
C PHE A 142 -8.20 0.49 12.57
N ASN A 143 -9.51 0.44 12.39
CA ASN A 143 -10.46 1.25 13.11
C ASN A 143 -10.69 0.79 14.56
N ALA A 144 -11.33 1.64 15.35
CA ALA A 144 -11.69 1.36 16.73
C ALA A 144 -13.06 1.98 17.05
N SER A 145 -13.88 1.25 17.81
CA SER A 145 -15.18 1.75 18.24
C SER A 145 -15.51 1.31 19.66
N LYS A 146 -16.30 2.13 20.36
CA LYS A 146 -16.94 1.75 21.62
C LYS A 146 -18.00 0.65 21.41
N ASN A 147 -18.60 0.59 20.22
CA ASN A 147 -19.45 -0.54 19.82
C ASN A 147 -18.53 -1.68 19.35
N THR A 148 -18.43 -2.75 20.14
CA THR A 148 -17.60 -3.92 19.82
C THR A 148 -18.12 -4.72 18.63
N GLU A 149 -19.39 -4.56 18.24
CA GLU A 149 -19.98 -5.22 17.06
C GLU A 149 -19.71 -4.48 15.75
N ALA A 150 -19.13 -3.27 15.82
CA ALA A 150 -18.68 -2.56 14.64
C ALA A 150 -17.57 -3.36 13.94
N LYS A 151 -17.81 -3.73 12.68
CA LYS A 151 -16.90 -4.52 11.85
C LYS A 151 -16.92 -4.10 10.40
N GLY A 152 -15.91 -4.50 9.64
CA GLY A 152 -15.81 -4.32 8.19
C GLY A 152 -14.89 -3.17 7.75
N VAL A 153 -14.69 -3.07 6.44
CA VAL A 153 -13.73 -2.15 5.80
C VAL A 153 -14.43 -0.88 5.31
N GLU A 154 -13.86 0.28 5.63
CA GLU A 154 -14.23 1.59 5.04
C GLU A 154 -13.00 2.29 4.44
N ILE A 155 -13.24 3.14 3.44
CA ILE A 155 -12.19 3.98 2.84
C ILE A 155 -12.66 5.43 2.80
N PHE A 156 -11.82 6.33 3.30
CA PHE A 156 -12.05 7.76 3.30
C PHE A 156 -11.26 8.46 2.20
N TYR A 157 -11.88 9.44 1.56
CA TYR A 157 -11.22 10.44 0.72
C TYR A 157 -11.54 11.84 1.25
N TYR A 158 -10.72 12.83 0.91
CA TYR A 158 -11.04 14.23 1.22
C TYR A 158 -11.73 14.89 0.03
N ASP A 159 -12.84 15.58 0.32
CA ASP A 159 -13.53 16.40 -0.67
C ASP A 159 -12.79 17.75 -0.81
N SER A 160 -11.91 17.78 -1.80
CA SER A 160 -10.99 18.88 -2.05
C SER A 160 -11.66 20.01 -2.83
N LYS A 161 -11.21 21.26 -2.60
CA LYS A 161 -11.54 22.40 -3.49
C LYS A 161 -11.08 22.19 -4.94
N ASP A 162 -10.05 21.37 -5.12
CA ASP A 162 -9.67 20.80 -6.40
C ASP A 162 -10.61 19.61 -6.71
N ALA A 163 -11.58 19.85 -7.59
CA ALA A 163 -12.61 18.89 -7.95
C ALA A 163 -12.06 17.66 -8.68
N ASP A 164 -10.99 17.80 -9.47
CA ASP A 164 -10.37 16.67 -10.18
C ASP A 164 -9.59 15.79 -9.19
N ARG A 165 -8.90 16.37 -8.20
CA ARG A 165 -8.31 15.61 -7.09
C ARG A 165 -9.37 14.90 -6.26
N ALA A 166 -10.50 15.55 -5.96
CA ALA A 166 -11.60 14.95 -5.21
C ALA A 166 -12.22 13.76 -5.98
N LYS A 167 -12.58 13.96 -7.24
CA LYS A 167 -13.11 12.94 -8.17
C LYS A 167 -12.16 11.75 -8.31
N SER A 168 -10.86 12.03 -8.49
CA SER A 168 -9.81 11.01 -8.60
C SER A 168 -9.62 10.23 -7.31
N SER A 169 -9.64 10.90 -6.16
CA SER A 169 -9.55 10.25 -4.84
C SER A 169 -10.76 9.35 -4.58
N ARG A 170 -11.97 9.79 -4.96
CA ARG A 170 -13.19 8.97 -4.91
C ARG A 170 -13.11 7.77 -5.86
N LYS A 171 -12.60 7.94 -7.08
CA LYS A 171 -12.38 6.83 -8.04
C LYS A 171 -11.42 5.80 -7.42
N LEU A 172 -10.25 6.23 -6.96
CA LEU A 172 -9.25 5.40 -6.27
C LEU A 172 -9.84 4.63 -5.07
N ALA A 173 -10.60 5.31 -4.22
CA ALA A 173 -11.24 4.69 -3.06
C ALA A 173 -12.20 3.55 -3.44
N ASN A 174 -12.99 3.72 -4.50
CA ASN A 174 -13.91 2.67 -4.96
C ASN A 174 -13.17 1.46 -5.55
N TYR A 175 -12.11 1.68 -6.34
CA TYR A 175 -11.29 0.58 -6.86
C TYR A 175 -10.62 -0.23 -5.73
N ILE A 176 -10.05 0.44 -4.72
CA ILE A 176 -9.45 -0.23 -3.58
C ILE A 176 -10.50 -0.96 -2.75
N LEU A 177 -11.64 -0.33 -2.43
CA LEU A 177 -12.67 -0.96 -1.62
C LEU A 177 -13.19 -2.24 -2.28
N HIS A 178 -13.51 -2.20 -3.58
CA HIS A 178 -13.92 -3.38 -4.34
C HIS A 178 -12.91 -4.53 -4.19
N HIS A 179 -11.63 -4.30 -4.53
CA HIS A 179 -10.63 -5.37 -4.53
C HIS A 179 -10.21 -5.83 -3.12
N VAL A 180 -10.31 -4.98 -2.10
CA VAL A 180 -10.12 -5.41 -0.70
C VAL A 180 -11.27 -6.30 -0.25
N ILE A 181 -12.53 -5.96 -0.58
CA ILE A 181 -13.69 -6.78 -0.22
C ILE A 181 -13.66 -8.13 -0.96
N ASP A 182 -13.43 -8.12 -2.27
CA ASP A 182 -13.27 -9.31 -3.12
C ASP A 182 -12.23 -10.29 -2.57
N GLN A 183 -11.05 -9.81 -2.17
CA GLN A 183 -10.00 -10.68 -1.65
C GLN A 183 -10.25 -11.15 -0.20
N THR A 184 -10.95 -10.37 0.63
CA THR A 184 -11.02 -10.61 2.10
C THR A 184 -12.34 -11.17 2.62
N GLU A 185 -13.39 -11.14 1.79
CA GLU A 185 -14.79 -11.42 2.14
C GLU A 185 -15.29 -10.61 3.35
N ALA A 186 -14.66 -9.46 3.63
CA ALA A 186 -15.04 -8.60 4.74
C ALA A 186 -16.36 -7.87 4.45
N SER A 187 -17.08 -7.46 5.49
CA SER A 187 -18.24 -6.58 5.32
C SER A 187 -17.80 -5.22 4.79
N SER A 188 -18.43 -4.74 3.71
CA SER A 188 -18.20 -3.39 3.20
C SER A 188 -18.95 -2.36 4.03
N ARG A 189 -18.27 -1.27 4.38
CA ARG A 189 -18.85 -0.09 5.04
C ARG A 189 -18.89 1.13 4.13
N GLY A 190 -18.50 0.97 2.87
CA GLY A 190 -18.55 2.00 1.82
C GLY A 190 -17.36 2.97 1.78
N VAL A 191 -17.34 3.78 0.72
CA VAL A 191 -16.44 4.92 0.55
C VAL A 191 -17.09 6.16 1.17
N LYS A 192 -16.32 6.94 1.94
CA LYS A 192 -16.81 8.07 2.74
C LYS A 192 -15.96 9.32 2.55
N ILE A 193 -16.54 10.50 2.79
CA ILE A 193 -15.77 11.74 2.93
C ILE A 193 -15.18 11.77 4.34
N GLY A 194 -13.89 12.07 4.46
CA GLY A 194 -13.17 12.12 5.73
C GLY A 194 -12.19 13.29 5.81
N ASN A 195 -12.22 14.04 6.90
CA ASN A 195 -11.40 15.24 7.11
C ASN A 195 -10.08 14.93 7.86
N PHE A 196 -9.31 13.96 7.34
CA PHE A 196 -8.04 13.55 7.91
C PHE A 196 -6.86 14.33 7.29
N HIS A 197 -5.93 14.80 8.13
CA HIS A 197 -4.84 15.68 7.70
C HIS A 197 -4.02 15.10 6.54
N VAL A 198 -3.67 13.81 6.60
CA VAL A 198 -2.78 13.18 5.60
C VAL A 198 -3.39 13.04 4.21
N ILE A 199 -4.73 13.08 4.06
CA ILE A 199 -5.41 13.06 2.75
C ILE A 199 -5.94 14.44 2.33
N ARG A 200 -6.05 15.38 3.27
CA ARG A 200 -6.45 16.77 3.03
C ARG A 200 -5.30 17.62 2.49
N GLU A 201 -4.13 17.53 3.13
CA GLU A 201 -2.99 18.42 2.83
C GLU A 201 -2.05 17.86 1.73
N THR A 202 -2.31 16.64 1.26
CA THR A 202 -1.64 16.04 0.09
C THR A 202 -2.20 16.59 -1.22
N GLN A 203 -1.33 16.79 -2.20
CA GLN A 203 -1.67 17.41 -3.49
C GLN A 203 -2.11 16.40 -4.58
N MET A 204 -1.78 15.12 -4.43
CA MET A 204 -2.22 14.05 -5.32
C MET A 204 -3.53 13.40 -4.84
N PRO A 205 -4.21 12.57 -5.67
CA PRO A 205 -5.33 11.75 -5.22
C PRO A 205 -4.96 10.90 -4.00
N ALA A 206 -5.76 11.01 -2.94
CA ALA A 206 -5.38 10.56 -1.61
C ALA A 206 -6.54 9.88 -0.87
N VAL A 207 -6.26 8.72 -0.28
CA VAL A 207 -7.24 7.92 0.46
C VAL A 207 -6.67 7.37 1.77
N LEU A 208 -7.54 7.10 2.73
CA LEU A 208 -7.23 6.44 4.00
C LEU A 208 -8.11 5.19 4.14
N LEU A 209 -7.47 4.02 4.18
CA LEU A 209 -8.10 2.74 4.44
C LEU A 209 -8.24 2.51 5.94
N GLU A 210 -9.43 2.12 6.37
CA GLU A 210 -9.68 1.48 7.66
C GLU A 210 -9.96 -0.01 7.42
N GLY A 211 -8.95 -0.87 7.62
CA GLY A 211 -8.96 -2.27 7.17
C GLY A 211 -9.74 -3.27 8.04
N GLY A 212 -10.65 -2.80 8.91
CA GLY A 212 -11.35 -3.58 9.93
C GLY A 212 -11.15 -3.02 11.34
N PHE A 213 -11.99 -3.44 12.29
CA PHE A 213 -12.07 -2.89 13.66
C PHE A 213 -11.28 -3.73 14.66
N VAL A 214 -10.24 -3.16 15.24
CA VAL A 214 -9.36 -3.86 16.21
C VAL A 214 -10.04 -4.11 17.56
N THR A 215 -11.14 -3.40 17.83
CA THR A 215 -12.01 -3.54 19.01
C THR A 215 -13.06 -4.64 18.85
N ASN A 216 -13.33 -5.12 17.63
CA ASN A 216 -14.18 -6.28 17.39
C ASN A 216 -13.35 -7.57 17.59
N THR A 217 -13.85 -8.52 18.38
CA THR A 217 -13.09 -9.72 18.77
C THR A 217 -12.80 -10.65 17.58
N TYR A 218 -13.78 -10.81 16.67
CA TYR A 218 -13.63 -11.60 15.45
C TYR A 218 -12.63 -10.98 14.47
N GLU A 219 -12.75 -9.68 14.19
CA GLU A 219 -11.79 -8.99 13.32
C GLU A 219 -10.39 -8.91 13.95
N CYS A 220 -10.27 -8.64 15.26
CA CYS A 220 -8.98 -8.67 15.98
C CYS A 220 -8.29 -10.04 15.85
N ALA A 221 -9.04 -11.15 15.87
CA ALA A 221 -8.49 -12.49 15.65
C ALA A 221 -8.02 -12.70 14.19
N LYS A 222 -8.70 -12.13 13.18
CA LYS A 222 -8.24 -12.14 11.78
C LYS A 222 -7.01 -11.24 11.58
N LEU A 223 -7.04 -10.01 12.09
CA LEU A 223 -5.99 -8.98 11.95
C LEU A 223 -4.66 -9.33 12.62
N ARG A 224 -4.63 -10.32 13.53
CA ARG A 224 -3.38 -10.89 14.08
C ARG A 224 -2.70 -11.89 13.15
N LYS A 225 -3.40 -12.44 12.15
CA LYS A 225 -2.87 -13.43 11.21
C LYS A 225 -2.13 -12.72 10.07
N LYS A 226 -0.90 -13.16 9.80
CA LYS A 226 -0.07 -12.61 8.71
C LYS A 226 -0.81 -12.74 7.38
N GLU A 227 -1.44 -13.89 7.17
CA GLU A 227 -2.10 -14.31 5.94
C GLU A 227 -3.23 -13.34 5.61
N TYR A 228 -4.03 -12.93 6.60
CA TYR A 228 -5.13 -11.98 6.39
C TYR A 228 -4.63 -10.56 6.09
N LEU A 229 -3.52 -10.13 6.70
CA LEU A 229 -2.88 -8.85 6.37
C LEU A 229 -2.26 -8.88 4.96
N GLU A 230 -1.73 -10.02 4.51
CA GLU A 230 -1.30 -10.23 3.12
C GLU A 230 -2.50 -10.22 2.14
N THR A 231 -3.65 -10.78 2.52
CA THR A 231 -4.90 -10.73 1.74
C THR A 231 -5.40 -9.29 1.56
N ILE A 232 -5.50 -8.50 2.65
CA ILE A 232 -5.84 -7.06 2.58
C ILE A 232 -4.83 -6.33 1.69
N ALA A 233 -3.54 -6.62 1.86
CA ALA A 233 -2.47 -5.99 1.10
C ALA A 233 -2.50 -6.30 -0.40
N LYS A 234 -2.92 -7.52 -0.78
CA LYS A 234 -3.14 -7.95 -2.17
C LYS A 234 -4.34 -7.23 -2.78
N GLY A 235 -5.46 -7.13 -2.05
CA GLY A 235 -6.64 -6.35 -2.48
C GLY A 235 -6.32 -4.87 -2.71
N LEU A 236 -5.54 -4.27 -1.79
CA LEU A 236 -4.96 -2.94 -1.94
C LEU A 236 -4.15 -2.80 -3.24
N ALA A 237 -3.19 -3.69 -3.48
CA ALA A 237 -2.33 -3.64 -4.66
C ALA A 237 -3.11 -3.80 -5.97
N LEU A 238 -4.08 -4.72 -6.02
CA LEU A 238 -4.96 -4.94 -7.17
C LEU A 238 -5.84 -3.72 -7.46
N GLY A 239 -6.48 -3.14 -6.43
CA GLY A 239 -7.30 -1.95 -6.59
C GLY A 239 -6.50 -0.74 -7.07
N ILE A 240 -5.28 -0.56 -6.56
CA ILE A 240 -4.35 0.48 -7.01
C ILE A 240 -3.93 0.26 -8.47
N ASP A 241 -3.53 -0.97 -8.85
CA ASP A 241 -3.15 -1.30 -10.22
C ASP A 241 -4.29 -1.09 -11.23
N LYS A 242 -5.52 -1.45 -10.86
CA LYS A 242 -6.71 -1.23 -11.69
C LYS A 242 -7.05 0.25 -11.82
N TYR A 243 -6.94 1.04 -10.75
CA TYR A 243 -7.12 2.48 -10.82
C TYR A 243 -6.09 3.15 -11.75
N LEU A 244 -4.80 2.78 -11.64
CA LEU A 244 -3.71 3.37 -12.44
C LEU A 244 -3.73 2.97 -13.93
N LYS A 245 -4.64 2.07 -14.33
CA LYS A 245 -4.87 1.63 -15.72
C LYS A 245 -6.25 2.06 -16.26
N SER A 246 -6.96 2.95 -15.57
CA SER A 246 -8.38 3.29 -15.82
C SER A 246 -8.66 4.76 -16.12
#